data_AF-A0AAJ4K8Y2-F1
#
_entry.id   AF-A0AAJ4K8Y2-F1
#
_cell.length_a   1.000
_cell.length_b   1.000
_cell.length_c   1.000
_cell.angle_alpha   90.00
_cell.angle_beta   90.00
_cell.angle_gamma   90.00
#
_symmetry.space_group_name_H-M   'P 1'
#
loop_
_entity.id
_entity.type
_entity.pdbx_description
1 polymer ?
#
loop_
_entity_poly.entity_id
_entity_poly.type
_entity_poly.pdbx_seq_one_letter_code
_entity_poly.pdbx_strand_id
1 'polypeptide(L)'
;MKIVRIIADETIAFESLSADESIKLTHNALELISKFEQGSEEPTAKELGRACCLLLTVAEDFMNVEYWQTIEELYSGVNHTFYKEEVIAIRDYYLEHLSEQPVSLHKQR
;
A
#
# COMPACT_ATOMS: atom_id res chain seq x y z
N MET A 1 -6.46 12.25 -15.44
CA MET A 1 -5.73 11.36 -16.37
C MET A 1 -4.23 11.22 -16.12
N LYS A 2 -3.54 12.13 -15.39
CA LYS A 2 -2.13 11.92 -15.01
C LYS A 2 -1.95 10.94 -13.83
N ILE A 3 -2.89 10.92 -12.89
CA ILE A 3 -2.79 10.15 -11.64
C ILE A 3 -3.00 8.66 -11.88
N VAL A 4 -4.08 8.29 -12.58
CA VAL A 4 -4.32 6.91 -13.04
C VAL A 4 -3.07 6.31 -13.71
N ARG A 5 -2.36 7.10 -14.54
CA ARG A 5 -1.12 6.65 -15.17
C ARG A 5 0.02 6.44 -14.16
N ILE A 6 0.19 7.34 -13.19
CA ILE A 6 1.20 7.17 -12.12
C ILE A 6 0.91 5.91 -11.31
N ILE A 7 -0.35 5.69 -10.94
CA ILE A 7 -0.76 4.51 -10.17
C ILE A 7 -0.48 3.23 -10.97
N ALA A 8 -0.85 3.21 -12.25
CA ALA A 8 -0.58 2.07 -13.12
C ALA A 8 0.93 1.80 -13.26
N ASP A 9 1.74 2.84 -13.48
CA ASP A 9 3.19 2.72 -13.61
C ASP A 9 3.83 2.20 -12.30
N GLU A 10 3.37 2.67 -11.14
CA GLU A 10 3.88 2.22 -9.84
C GLU A 10 3.41 0.80 -9.48
N THR A 11 2.18 0.43 -9.84
CA THR A 11 1.67 -0.95 -9.70
C THR A 11 2.56 -1.93 -10.46
N ILE A 12 2.82 -1.66 -11.74
CA ILE A 12 3.68 -2.50 -12.59
C ILE A 12 5.09 -2.62 -11.99
N ALA A 13 5.62 -1.51 -11.45
CA ALA A 13 6.92 -1.52 -10.81
C ALA A 13 6.96 -2.42 -9.58
N PHE A 14 5.91 -2.42 -8.76
CA PHE A 14 5.81 -3.27 -7.56
C PHE A 14 5.62 -4.75 -7.88
N GLU A 15 4.80 -5.09 -8.89
CA GLU A 15 4.65 -6.47 -9.37
C GLU A 15 5.96 -7.07 -9.90
N SER A 16 6.89 -6.22 -10.33
CA SER A 16 8.18 -6.62 -10.88
C SER A 16 9.29 -6.75 -9.82
N LEU A 17 9.01 -6.50 -8.53
CA LEU A 17 10.01 -6.55 -7.47
C LEU A 17 10.45 -8.00 -7.16
N SER A 18 11.72 -8.15 -6.75
CA SER A 18 12.15 -9.40 -6.12
C SER A 18 11.50 -9.58 -4.75
N ALA A 19 11.47 -10.82 -4.24
CA ALA A 19 10.89 -11.11 -2.92
C ALA A 19 11.54 -10.31 -1.80
N ASP A 20 12.87 -10.18 -1.79
CA ASP A 20 13.61 -9.45 -0.76
C ASP A 20 13.34 -7.93 -0.82
N GLU A 21 13.25 -7.36 -2.02
CA GLU A 21 12.91 -5.95 -2.20
C GLU A 21 11.47 -5.66 -1.81
N SER A 22 10.54 -6.56 -2.18
CA SER A 22 9.13 -6.49 -1.81
C SER A 22 8.97 -6.49 -0.29
N ILE A 23 9.57 -7.46 0.41
CA ILE A 23 9.52 -7.54 1.89
C ILE A 23 10.02 -6.25 2.54
N LYS A 24 11.17 -5.73 2.07
CA LYS A 24 11.76 -4.51 2.63
C LYS A 24 10.85 -3.30 2.43
N LEU A 25 10.31 -3.11 1.23
CA LEU A 25 9.45 -1.98 0.92
C LEU A 25 8.12 -2.07 1.66
N THR A 26 7.56 -3.27 1.79
CA THR A 26 6.34 -3.52 2.56
C THR A 26 6.53 -3.18 4.03
N HIS A 27 7.64 -3.62 4.67
CA HIS A 27 7.92 -3.24 6.05
C HIS A 27 8.01 -1.72 6.22
N ASN A 28 8.66 -1.02 5.29
CA ASN A 28 8.74 0.44 5.33
C ASN A 28 7.36 1.09 5.17
N ALA A 29 6.50 0.56 4.29
CA ALA A 29 5.14 1.05 4.09
C ALA A 29 4.28 0.87 5.35
N LEU A 30 4.36 -0.30 5.99
CA LEU A 30 3.68 -0.57 7.26
C LEU A 30 4.18 0.34 8.39
N GLU A 31 5.49 0.55 8.50
CA GLU A 31 6.07 1.46 9.50
C GLU A 31 5.61 2.91 9.27
N LEU A 32 5.61 3.38 8.02
CA LEU A 32 5.14 4.71 7.66
C LEU A 32 3.68 4.92 8.09
N ILE A 33 2.80 3.97 7.76
CA ILE A 33 1.38 4.04 8.11
C ILE A 33 1.20 3.97 9.64
N SER A 34 1.97 3.14 10.34
CA SER A 34 1.94 3.08 11.81
C SER A 34 2.33 4.40 12.45
N LYS A 35 3.36 5.09 11.93
CA LYS A 35 3.77 6.41 12.44
C LYS A 35 2.73 7.49 12.16
N PHE A 36 2.12 7.43 10.98
CA PHE A 36 0.99 8.29 10.62
C PHE A 36 -0.22 8.08 11.55
N GLU A 37 -0.57 6.82 11.85
CA GLU A 37 -1.63 6.48 12.81
C GLU A 37 -1.35 7.08 14.19
N GLN A 38 -0.12 6.95 14.68
CA GLN A 38 0.33 7.48 15.98
C GLN A 38 0.48 9.00 15.99
N GLY A 39 0.46 9.66 14.83
CA GLY A 39 0.71 11.10 14.68
C GLY A 39 2.16 11.50 15.01
N SER A 40 3.10 10.55 14.95
CA SER A 40 4.52 10.78 15.26
C SER A 40 5.30 11.39 14.09
N GLU A 41 4.83 11.17 12.86
CA GLU A 41 5.34 11.79 11.63
C GLU A 41 4.15 12.27 10.78
N GLU A 42 4.36 13.33 9.99
CA GLU A 42 3.36 13.87 9.06
C GLU A 42 3.81 13.61 7.61
N PRO A 43 3.61 12.38 7.09
CA PRO A 43 3.97 12.05 5.73
C PRO A 43 3.10 12.79 4.73
N THR A 44 3.66 13.05 3.55
CA THR A 44 2.90 13.66 2.46
C THR A 44 1.83 12.71 1.93
N ALA A 45 0.77 13.27 1.34
CA ALA A 45 -0.28 12.48 0.69
C ALA A 45 0.28 11.51 -0.37
N LYS A 46 1.35 11.91 -1.07
CA LYS A 46 2.01 11.06 -2.06
C LYS A 46 2.78 9.90 -1.43
N GLU A 47 3.40 10.09 -0.27
CA GLU A 47 4.09 9.01 0.45
C GLU A 47 3.10 7.98 0.98
N LEU A 48 1.97 8.42 1.53
CA LEU A 48 0.88 7.54 1.94
C LEU A 48 0.24 6.81 0.76
N GLY A 49 -0.01 7.53 -0.35
CA GLY A 49 -0.55 6.93 -1.58
C GLY A 49 0.36 5.81 -2.12
N ARG A 50 1.68 6.02 -2.08
CA ARG A 50 2.68 5.01 -2.46
C ARG A 50 2.66 3.78 -1.56
N ALA A 51 2.63 4.01 -0.25
CA ALA A 51 2.56 2.93 0.72
C ALA A 51 1.28 2.09 0.52
N CYS A 52 0.13 2.74 0.39
CA CYS A 52 -1.15 2.07 0.15
C CYS A 52 -1.16 1.30 -1.17
N CYS A 53 -0.66 1.90 -2.25
CA CYS A 53 -0.55 1.27 -3.57
C CYS A 53 0.29 -0.01 -3.52
N LEU A 54 1.45 0.04 -2.84
CA LEU A 54 2.30 -1.13 -2.65
C LEU A 54 1.57 -2.24 -1.88
N LEU A 55 0.95 -1.92 -0.74
CA LEU A 55 0.29 -2.92 0.10
C LEU A 55 -0.84 -3.63 -0.64
N LEU A 56 -1.68 -2.91 -1.40
CA LEU A 56 -2.73 -3.53 -2.19
C LEU A 56 -2.18 -4.37 -3.36
N THR A 57 -1.12 -3.88 -4.02
CA THR A 57 -0.49 -4.61 -5.13
C THR A 57 0.08 -5.94 -4.67
N VAL A 58 0.71 -5.98 -3.49
CA VAL A 58 1.34 -7.19 -2.95
C VAL A 58 0.32 -8.14 -2.29
N ALA A 59 -0.85 -7.64 -1.86
CA ALA A 59 -1.93 -8.47 -1.32
C ALA A 59 -2.62 -9.38 -2.37
N GLU A 60 -2.23 -9.32 -3.65
CA GLU A 60 -2.81 -10.03 -4.81
C GLU A 60 -4.31 -9.79 -5.11
N ASP A 61 -5.06 -9.10 -4.23
CA ASP A 61 -6.45 -8.73 -4.47
C ASP A 61 -6.62 -7.24 -4.79
N PHE A 62 -6.58 -6.94 -6.09
CA PHE A 62 -6.87 -5.63 -6.68
C PHE A 62 -8.35 -5.22 -6.63
N MET A 63 -9.22 -5.97 -5.94
CA MET A 63 -10.65 -5.94 -6.22
C MET A 63 -11.46 -4.91 -5.42
N ASN A 64 -10.87 -4.19 -4.47
CA ASN A 64 -11.61 -3.14 -3.75
C ASN A 64 -11.47 -1.77 -4.43
N VAL A 65 -12.52 -1.39 -5.18
CA VAL A 65 -12.62 -0.09 -5.88
C VAL A 65 -12.50 1.11 -4.92
N GLU A 66 -12.95 0.97 -3.67
CA GLU A 66 -12.92 2.05 -2.67
C GLU A 66 -11.47 2.38 -2.23
N TYR A 67 -10.62 1.37 -2.12
CA TYR A 67 -9.22 1.58 -1.79
C TYR A 67 -8.43 2.23 -2.95
N TRP A 68 -8.75 1.89 -4.20
CA TRP A 68 -8.15 2.56 -5.36
C TRP A 68 -8.57 4.03 -5.48
N GLN A 69 -9.81 4.37 -5.11
CA GLN A 69 -10.23 5.76 -5.03
C GLN A 69 -9.43 6.53 -3.96
N THR A 70 -9.26 5.95 -2.77
CA THR A 70 -8.44 6.55 -1.71
C THR A 70 -7.01 6.82 -2.19
N ILE A 71 -6.40 5.86 -2.90
CA ILE A 71 -5.08 6.05 -3.50
C ILE A 71 -5.10 7.20 -4.52
N GLU A 72 -6.04 7.23 -5.46
CA GLU A 72 -6.14 8.33 -6.45
C GLU A 72 -6.27 9.70 -5.79
N GLU A 73 -7.05 9.81 -4.73
CA GLU A 73 -7.26 11.05 -3.98
C GLU A 73 -5.97 11.48 -3.22
N LEU A 74 -5.23 10.52 -2.67
CA LEU A 74 -3.92 10.76 -2.06
C LEU A 74 -2.89 11.28 -3.08
N TYR A 75 -2.78 10.67 -4.27
CA TYR A 75 -1.90 11.20 -5.33
C TYR A 75 -2.37 12.53 -5.91
N SER A 76 -3.66 12.83 -5.80
CA SER A 76 -4.23 14.14 -6.19
C SER A 76 -3.79 15.27 -5.25
N GLY A 77 -3.16 14.94 -4.12
CA GLY A 77 -2.76 15.92 -3.12
C GLY A 77 -3.93 16.43 -2.27
N VAL A 78 -5.03 15.67 -2.20
CA VAL A 78 -6.11 15.94 -1.26
C VAL A 78 -5.56 15.81 0.17
N ASN A 79 -6.20 16.48 1.12
CA ASN A 79 -5.77 16.47 2.52
C ASN A 79 -5.78 15.05 3.09
N HIS A 80 -4.60 14.44 3.20
CA HIS A 80 -4.41 13.07 3.65
C HIS A 80 -4.85 12.83 5.11
N THR A 81 -4.96 13.87 5.93
CA THR A 81 -5.51 13.75 7.29
C THR A 81 -6.99 13.34 7.28
N PHE A 82 -7.72 13.63 6.20
CA PHE A 82 -9.10 13.15 6.01
C PHE A 82 -9.15 11.65 5.80
N TYR A 83 -8.19 11.09 5.06
CA TYR A 83 -8.14 9.65 4.70
C TYR A 83 -7.49 8.77 5.75
N LYS A 84 -7.44 9.22 7.01
CA LYS A 84 -6.68 8.51 8.04
C LYS A 84 -7.25 7.10 8.28
N GLU A 85 -8.56 6.99 8.36
CA GLU A 85 -9.24 5.71 8.61
C GLU A 85 -9.10 4.76 7.42
N GLU A 86 -9.21 5.27 6.19
CA GLU A 86 -9.09 4.50 4.96
C GLU A 86 -7.66 3.99 4.75
N VAL A 87 -6.65 4.82 5.04
CA VAL A 87 -5.24 4.41 5.02
C VAL A 87 -4.97 3.28 6.02
N ILE A 88 -5.56 3.37 7.23
CA ILE A 88 -5.46 2.32 8.25
C ILE A 88 -6.18 1.04 7.78
N ALA A 89 -7.36 1.17 7.19
CA ALA A 89 -8.11 0.04 6.66
C ALA A 89 -7.35 -0.72 5.56
N ILE A 90 -6.63 -0.01 4.67
CA ILE A 90 -5.77 -0.64 3.65
C ILE A 90 -4.64 -1.45 4.30
N ARG A 91 -4.01 -0.91 5.34
CA ARG A 91 -2.97 -1.64 6.11
C ARG A 91 -3.55 -2.91 6.74
N ASP A 92 -4.68 -2.79 7.42
CA ASP A 92 -5.28 -3.90 8.13
C ASP A 92 -5.74 -4.99 7.15
N TYR A 93 -6.32 -4.59 6.02
CA TYR A 93 -6.64 -5.49 4.90
C TYR A 93 -5.43 -6.30 4.43
N TYR A 94 -4.28 -5.64 4.19
CA TYR A 94 -3.05 -6.32 3.81
C TYR A 94 -2.59 -7.33 4.87
N LEU A 95 -2.66 -6.96 6.16
CA LEU A 95 -2.23 -7.83 7.26
C LEU A 95 -3.15 -9.05 7.43
N GLU A 96 -4.45 -8.89 7.23
CA GLU A 96 -5.41 -10.00 7.20
C GLU A 96 -5.07 -10.96 6.05
N HIS A 97 -4.84 -10.45 4.83
CA HIS A 97 -4.49 -11.29 3.69
C HIS A 97 -3.17 -12.05 3.87
N LEU A 98 -2.15 -11.44 4.49
CA LEU A 98 -0.94 -12.14 4.87
C LEU A 98 -1.19 -13.32 5.81
N SER A 99 -2.17 -13.20 6.72
CA SER A 99 -2.51 -14.27 7.66
C SER A 99 -3.26 -15.42 7.00
N GLU A 100 -3.97 -15.14 5.90
CA GLU A 100 -4.69 -16.11 5.08
C GLU A 100 -3.80 -16.80 4.05
N GLN A 101 -2.67 -16.18 3.67
CA GLN A 101 -1.66 -16.85 2.86
C GLN A 101 -1.07 -18.01 3.68
N PRO A 102 -1.23 -19.28 3.24
CA PRO A 102 -0.60 -20.38 3.93
C PRO A 102 0.89 -20.12 3.95
N VAL A 103 1.53 -20.27 5.13
CA VAL A 103 2.99 -20.27 5.27
C VAL A 103 3.51 -21.41 4.39
N SER A 104 3.76 -21.12 3.11
CA SER A 104 4.37 -22.04 2.18
C SER A 104 5.86 -22.08 2.50
N LEU A 105 6.19 -22.67 3.64
CA LEU A 105 7.39 -23.49 3.75
C LEU A 105 7.38 -24.39 2.50
N HIS A 106 8.39 -24.24 1.66
CA HIS A 106 8.64 -24.91 0.37
C HIS A 106 8.31 -24.11 -0.90
N LYS A 107 9.27 -23.27 -1.31
CA LYS A 107 9.76 -23.33 -2.69
C LYS A 107 11.27 -23.50 -2.68
N GLN A 108 11.72 -24.75 -2.51
CA GLN A 108 12.95 -25.19 -3.13
C GLN A 108 12.72 -25.25 -4.64
N ARG A 109 13.53 -24.55 -5.41
CA ARG A 109 13.98 -24.98 -6.73
C ARG A 109 15.47 -24.70 -6.84
#